data_AF-A0A8J8WA67-F1
#
_entry.id   AF-A0A8J8WA67-F1
#
_cell.length_a   1.000
_cell.length_b   1.000
_cell.length_c   1.000
_cell.angle_alpha   90.00
_cell.angle_beta   90.00
_cell.angle_gamma   90.00
#
_symmetry.space_group_name_H-M   'P 1'
#
loop_
_entity.id
_entity.type
_entity.pdbx_description
1 polymer ?
#
loop_
_entity_poly.entity_id
_entity_poly.type
_entity_poly.pdbx_seq_one_letter_code
_entity_poly.pdbx_strand_id
1 'polypeptide(L)'
;MDLLEAWGLTGVITALVFDTTASNSGVHRGAAKLLEQQLDRKVFYLACRHHILEVLVGAVWENLFGKVKSPENPWFKHFKDVWTDLTTDNPTTLSIRQKWLNKKKKECKEILQEILRSEKPPRADYREMAELTLIVLGDTPPRGIHWSRPGAIHQARWMARNLYSMKMFMFAEQLEYDEETVVKLERLNLFLGLFYTPMWMSSTLAADAPANDLQFMKDMMKFKRTDPEIAQAVLQKLETTSGT
;
A
#
# COMPACT_ATOMS: atom_id res chain seq x y z
N MET A 1 -8.15 7.94 -31.28
CA MET A 1 -7.28 8.37 -32.38
C MET A 1 -7.57 9.78 -32.83
N ASP A 2 -8.84 10.10 -33.04
CA ASP A 2 -9.30 11.40 -33.55
C ASP A 2 -8.67 12.59 -32.82
N LEU A 3 -8.57 12.54 -31.49
CA LEU A 3 -7.91 13.59 -30.70
C LEU A 3 -6.40 13.68 -30.98
N LEU A 4 -5.71 12.54 -31.06
CA LEU A 4 -4.26 12.50 -31.30
C LEU A 4 -3.93 12.97 -32.72
N GLU A 5 -4.76 12.62 -33.69
CA GLU A 5 -4.64 13.06 -35.09
C GLU A 5 -4.96 14.55 -35.22
N ALA A 6 -6.06 15.02 -34.63
CA ALA A 6 -6.43 16.43 -34.64
C ALA A 6 -5.35 17.33 -34.01
N TRP A 7 -4.60 16.81 -33.04
CA TRP A 7 -3.51 17.53 -32.37
C TRP A 7 -2.13 17.23 -32.98
N GLY A 8 -2.04 16.38 -34.02
CA GLY A 8 -0.77 16.02 -34.67
C GLY A 8 0.21 15.27 -33.76
N LEU A 9 -0.27 14.55 -32.74
CA LEU A 9 0.54 13.94 -31.69
C LEU A 9 0.95 12.48 -31.97
N THR A 10 0.37 11.83 -32.97
CA THR A 10 0.57 10.40 -33.25
C THR A 10 2.06 10.01 -33.38
N GLY A 11 2.87 10.88 -34.00
CA GLY A 11 4.30 10.66 -34.18
C GLY A 11 5.19 10.90 -32.95
N VAL A 12 4.67 11.52 -31.88
CA VAL A 12 5.50 11.99 -30.75
C VAL A 12 5.18 11.33 -29.41
N ILE A 13 4.16 10.47 -29.34
CA ILE A 13 3.79 9.77 -28.09
C ILE A 13 4.87 8.74 -27.74
N THR A 14 5.65 8.95 -26.69
CA THR A 14 6.73 8.01 -26.32
C THR A 14 6.34 7.07 -25.18
N ALA A 15 5.40 7.48 -24.33
CA ALA A 15 5.01 6.72 -23.15
C ALA A 15 3.52 6.91 -22.80
N LEU A 16 2.96 5.94 -22.08
CA LEU A 16 1.61 5.96 -21.53
C LEU A 16 1.67 5.82 -20.01
N VAL A 17 0.96 6.69 -19.29
CA VAL A 17 0.74 6.59 -17.84
C VAL A 17 -0.69 6.13 -17.63
N PHE A 18 -0.88 5.06 -16.87
CA PHE A 18 -2.20 4.48 -16.64
C PHE A 18 -2.25 3.70 -15.32
N ASP A 19 -3.45 3.56 -14.73
CA ASP A 19 -3.68 2.57 -13.67
C ASP A 19 -3.72 1.15 -14.26
N THR A 20 -3.29 0.14 -13.50
CA THR A 20 -3.26 -1.27 -13.93
C THR A 20 -4.63 -1.95 -13.87
N THR A 21 -5.71 -1.21 -14.13
CA THR A 21 -7.04 -1.82 -14.32
C THR A 21 -7.07 -2.63 -15.61
N ALA A 22 -7.88 -3.69 -15.66
CA ALA A 22 -7.97 -4.55 -16.85
C ALA A 22 -8.40 -3.78 -18.11
N SER A 23 -9.21 -2.72 -17.97
CA SER A 23 -9.60 -1.83 -19.06
C SER A 23 -8.43 -1.05 -19.65
N ASN A 24 -7.39 -0.78 -18.87
CA ASN A 24 -6.23 0.01 -19.30
C ASN A 24 -5.06 -0.87 -19.72
N SER A 25 -4.72 -1.89 -18.92
CA SER A 25 -3.54 -2.74 -19.14
C SER A 25 -3.83 -4.10 -19.78
N GLY A 26 -5.10 -4.46 -20.03
CA GLY A 26 -5.45 -5.78 -20.55
C GLY A 26 -4.70 -6.17 -21.85
N VAL A 27 -4.05 -7.33 -21.83
CA VAL A 27 -3.17 -7.81 -22.92
C VAL A 27 -3.83 -7.89 -24.32
N HIS A 28 -5.16 -8.06 -24.37
CA HIS A 28 -5.92 -8.19 -25.63
C HIS A 28 -6.77 -6.96 -25.98
N ARG A 29 -7.31 -6.25 -24.96
CA ARG A 29 -8.31 -5.19 -25.14
C ARG A 29 -8.10 -3.97 -24.23
N GLY A 30 -6.97 -3.91 -23.54
CA GLY A 30 -6.60 -2.76 -22.72
C GLY A 30 -6.38 -1.53 -23.59
N ALA A 31 -6.76 -0.36 -23.09
CA ALA A 31 -6.59 0.92 -23.78
C ALA A 31 -5.14 1.13 -24.25
N ALA A 32 -4.15 0.81 -23.43
CA ALA A 32 -2.74 0.93 -23.79
C ALA A 32 -2.38 0.05 -24.99
N LYS A 33 -2.87 -1.20 -25.00
CA LYS A 33 -2.66 -2.16 -26.10
C LYS A 33 -3.32 -1.70 -27.40
N LEU A 34 -4.54 -1.18 -27.32
CA LEU A 34 -5.28 -0.67 -28.47
C LEU A 34 -4.59 0.57 -29.06
N LEU A 35 -4.06 1.44 -28.20
CA LEU A 35 -3.28 2.60 -28.64
C LEU A 35 -1.99 2.19 -29.36
N GLU A 36 -1.24 1.19 -28.85
CA GLU A 36 -0.07 0.67 -29.57
C GLU A 36 -0.43 0.14 -30.97
N GLN A 37 -1.56 -0.58 -31.08
CA GLN A 37 -2.03 -1.12 -32.36
C GLN A 37 -2.39 -0.01 -33.35
N GLN A 38 -3.03 1.06 -32.86
CA GLN A 38 -3.42 2.20 -33.70
C GLN A 38 -2.24 3.10 -34.07
N LEU A 39 -1.23 3.20 -33.22
CA LEU A 39 0.01 3.93 -33.49
C LEU A 39 1.01 3.12 -34.33
N ASP A 40 0.75 1.83 -34.55
CA ASP A 40 1.63 0.86 -35.22
C ASP A 40 3.06 0.84 -34.67
N ARG A 41 3.19 1.02 -33.34
CA ARG A 41 4.49 0.97 -32.66
C ARG A 41 4.35 0.73 -31.16
N LYS A 42 5.47 0.32 -30.56
CA LYS A 42 5.60 0.20 -29.11
C LYS A 42 5.77 1.56 -28.45
N VAL A 43 5.19 1.68 -27.26
CA VAL A 43 5.33 2.85 -26.38
C VAL A 43 5.69 2.38 -24.97
N PHE A 44 6.40 3.21 -24.21
CA PHE A 44 6.78 2.84 -22.86
C PHE A 44 5.56 2.85 -21.93
N TYR A 45 5.39 1.79 -21.15
CA TYR A 45 4.32 1.70 -20.15
C TYR A 45 4.82 2.17 -18.79
N LEU A 46 4.25 3.27 -18.32
CA LEU A 46 4.51 3.85 -17.00
C LEU A 46 3.31 3.53 -16.09
N ALA A 47 3.09 2.24 -15.87
CA ALA A 47 2.00 1.72 -15.05
C ALA A 47 2.07 2.25 -13.61
N CYS A 48 0.94 2.67 -13.06
CA CYS A 48 0.85 3.30 -11.75
C CYS A 48 1.23 2.32 -10.62
N ARG A 49 2.37 2.57 -9.96
CA ARG A 49 2.86 1.75 -8.85
C ARG A 49 2.01 1.87 -7.59
N HIS A 50 1.39 3.02 -7.36
CA HIS A 50 0.38 3.19 -6.32
C HIS A 50 -0.81 2.23 -6.53
N HIS A 51 -1.33 2.12 -7.76
CA HIS A 51 -2.42 1.19 -8.02
C HIS A 51 -2.00 -0.28 -7.89
N ILE A 52 -0.78 -0.64 -8.31
CA ILE A 52 -0.23 -1.98 -8.06
C ILE A 52 -0.20 -2.26 -6.56
N LEU A 53 0.35 -1.36 -5.76
CA LEU A 53 0.41 -1.50 -4.30
C LEU A 53 -0.99 -1.64 -3.66
N GLU A 54 -1.99 -0.87 -4.10
CA GLU A 54 -3.39 -1.04 -3.67
C GLU A 54 -3.91 -2.46 -3.89
N VAL A 55 -3.57 -3.05 -5.05
CA VAL A 55 -3.93 -4.42 -5.39
C VAL A 55 -3.22 -5.43 -4.48
N LEU A 56 -1.94 -5.20 -4.16
CA LEU A 56 -1.17 -6.07 -3.26
C LEU A 56 -1.72 -6.07 -1.84
N VAL A 57 -2.00 -4.91 -1.25
CA VAL A 57 -2.56 -4.85 0.11
C VAL A 57 -3.96 -5.47 0.16
N GLY A 58 -4.73 -5.36 -0.92
CA GLY A 58 -6.00 -6.07 -1.06
C GLY A 58 -5.85 -7.60 -1.03
N ALA A 59 -4.84 -8.14 -1.71
CA ALA A 59 -4.55 -9.57 -1.69
C ALA A 59 -4.12 -10.06 -0.30
N VAL A 60 -3.28 -9.29 0.40
CA VAL A 60 -2.88 -9.61 1.78
C VAL A 60 -4.08 -9.58 2.73
N TRP A 61 -4.93 -8.55 2.61
CA TRP A 61 -6.15 -8.46 3.41
C TRP A 61 -7.08 -9.66 3.16
N GLU A 62 -7.35 -9.99 1.90
CA GLU A 62 -8.22 -11.12 1.55
C GLU A 62 -7.66 -12.45 2.03
N ASN A 63 -6.33 -12.61 2.00
CA ASN A 63 -5.68 -13.81 2.53
C ASN A 63 -5.86 -13.95 4.06
N LEU A 64 -5.71 -12.87 4.82
CA LEU A 64 -5.79 -12.93 6.30
C LEU A 64 -7.22 -12.88 6.85
N PHE A 65 -8.09 -12.04 6.28
CA PHE A 65 -9.42 -11.73 6.82
C PHE A 65 -10.55 -12.24 5.92
N GLY A 66 -10.23 -12.85 4.78
CA GLY A 66 -11.20 -13.29 3.79
C GLY A 66 -11.75 -12.16 2.92
N LYS A 67 -12.55 -12.55 1.94
CA LYS A 67 -13.16 -11.61 0.98
C LYS A 67 -14.35 -10.88 1.59
N VAL A 68 -14.28 -9.55 1.61
CA VAL A 68 -15.42 -8.72 1.99
C VAL A 68 -16.33 -8.53 0.78
N LYS A 69 -17.56 -9.05 0.85
CA LYS A 69 -18.59 -8.92 -0.21
C LYS A 69 -19.51 -7.72 -0.02
N SER A 70 -19.45 -7.08 1.15
CA SER A 70 -20.26 -5.91 1.50
C SER A 70 -19.68 -4.62 0.91
N PRO A 71 -20.53 -3.63 0.52
CA PRO A 71 -20.09 -2.29 0.11
C PRO A 71 -19.23 -1.59 1.18
N GLU A 72 -19.51 -1.86 2.45
CA GLU A 72 -18.76 -1.39 3.61
C GLU A 72 -18.00 -2.53 4.27
N ASN A 73 -16.79 -2.27 4.76
CA ASN A 73 -16.03 -3.28 5.51
C ASN A 73 -16.58 -3.41 6.95
N PRO A 74 -17.07 -4.60 7.37
CA PRO A 74 -17.57 -4.79 8.74
C PRO A 74 -16.53 -4.47 9.82
N TRP A 75 -15.26 -4.82 9.57
CA TRP A 75 -14.16 -4.52 10.48
C TRP A 75 -13.98 -3.01 10.69
N PHE A 76 -14.08 -2.25 9.59
CA PHE A 76 -13.92 -0.79 9.64
C PHE A 76 -15.14 -0.10 10.22
N LYS A 77 -16.33 -0.68 10.01
CA LYS A 77 -17.55 -0.22 10.64
C LYS A 77 -17.47 -0.37 12.16
N HIS A 78 -17.16 -1.56 12.64
CA HIS A 78 -17.00 -1.81 14.07
C HIS A 78 -15.96 -0.88 14.71
N PHE A 79 -14.76 -0.78 14.11
CA PHE A 79 -13.73 0.14 14.57
C PHE A 79 -14.19 1.61 14.59
N LYS A 80 -14.93 2.04 13.56
CA LYS A 80 -15.47 3.41 13.49
C LYS A 80 -16.52 3.67 14.57
N ASP A 81 -17.38 2.69 14.86
CA ASP A 81 -18.46 2.82 15.83
C ASP A 81 -17.89 2.95 17.26
N VAL A 82 -16.79 2.24 17.56
CA VAL A 82 -16.14 2.27 18.89
C VAL A 82 -15.13 3.42 19.04
N TRP A 83 -14.76 4.11 17.95
CA TRP A 83 -13.67 5.09 17.94
C TRP A 83 -13.78 6.19 19.00
N THR A 84 -14.99 6.68 19.30
CA THR A 84 -15.19 7.75 20.28
C THR A 84 -14.90 7.35 21.71
N ASP A 85 -14.91 6.05 21.98
CA ASP A 85 -14.80 5.48 23.31
C ASP A 85 -13.36 5.02 23.60
N LEU A 86 -12.49 4.98 22.58
CA LEU A 86 -11.10 4.60 22.71
C LEU A 86 -10.27 5.68 23.40
N THR A 87 -9.41 5.27 24.33
CA THR A 87 -8.32 6.12 24.82
C THR A 87 -7.13 5.98 23.88
N THR A 88 -6.64 7.12 23.37
CA THR A 88 -5.60 7.13 22.32
C THR A 88 -4.18 7.24 22.87
N ASP A 89 -3.99 6.91 24.14
CA ASP A 89 -2.70 6.86 24.82
C ASP A 89 -2.07 5.47 24.69
N ASN A 90 -0.74 5.40 24.78
CA ASN A 90 0.02 4.15 24.84
C ASN A 90 -0.34 3.09 23.75
N PRO A 91 -0.33 3.44 22.45
CA PRO A 91 -0.68 2.51 21.39
C PRO A 91 0.24 1.28 21.37
N THR A 92 -0.32 0.09 21.10
CA THR A 92 0.47 -1.13 20.89
C THR A 92 1.43 -0.96 19.71
N THR A 93 2.66 -1.48 19.86
CA THR A 93 3.70 -1.42 18.82
C THR A 93 4.19 -2.81 18.43
N LEU A 94 4.74 -2.95 17.22
CA LEU A 94 5.23 -4.22 16.70
C LEU A 94 6.48 -4.71 17.43
N SER A 95 6.41 -5.95 17.91
CA SER A 95 7.52 -6.67 18.54
C SER A 95 8.34 -7.44 17.51
N ILE A 96 9.29 -6.77 16.87
CA ILE A 96 10.14 -7.37 15.83
C ILE A 96 11.37 -8.02 16.48
N ARG A 97 11.43 -9.36 16.47
CA ARG A 97 12.57 -10.12 17.05
C ARG A 97 13.66 -10.45 16.04
N GLN A 98 13.31 -10.62 14.76
CA GLN A 98 14.27 -11.07 13.75
C GLN A 98 15.26 -9.94 13.40
N LYS A 99 16.57 -10.23 13.48
CA LYS A 99 17.65 -9.25 13.28
C LYS A 99 17.54 -8.50 11.94
N TRP A 100 17.20 -9.20 10.85
CA TRP A 100 17.10 -8.58 9.53
C TRP A 100 15.89 -7.66 9.40
N LEU A 101 14.76 -7.99 10.04
CA LEU A 101 13.59 -7.13 10.12
C LEU A 101 13.84 -5.93 11.02
N ASN A 102 14.62 -6.08 12.10
CA ASN A 102 15.04 -4.94 12.93
C ASN A 102 15.95 -3.97 12.17
N LYS A 103 16.85 -4.47 11.31
CA LYS A 103 17.62 -3.62 10.40
C LYS A 103 16.68 -2.83 9.47
N LYS A 104 15.73 -3.53 8.84
CA LYS A 104 14.74 -2.91 7.96
C LYS A 104 13.86 -1.90 8.69
N LYS A 105 13.41 -2.22 9.92
CA LYS A 105 12.68 -1.30 10.82
C LYS A 105 13.43 0.01 11.01
N LYS A 106 14.74 -0.05 11.26
CA LYS A 106 15.58 1.15 11.41
C LYS A 106 15.63 1.97 10.12
N GLU A 107 15.89 1.32 8.99
CA GLU A 107 15.91 1.97 7.66
C GLU A 107 14.55 2.62 7.34
N CYS A 108 13.44 1.92 7.59
CA CYS A 108 12.09 2.44 7.38
C CYS A 108 11.84 3.69 8.25
N LYS A 109 12.22 3.66 9.53
CA LYS A 109 12.09 4.82 10.41
C LYS A 109 12.87 6.00 9.86
N GLU A 110 14.14 5.81 9.51
CA GLU A 110 15.00 6.87 8.97
C GLU A 110 14.40 7.50 7.70
N ILE A 111 13.99 6.69 6.74
CA ILE A 111 13.37 7.14 5.48
C ILE A 111 12.08 7.94 5.74
N LEU A 112 11.17 7.41 6.56
CA LEU A 112 9.89 8.07 6.84
C LEU A 112 10.07 9.36 7.62
N GLN A 113 11.00 9.38 8.56
CA GLN A 113 11.39 10.56 9.33
C GLN A 113 11.95 11.66 8.43
N GLU A 114 12.77 11.30 7.43
CA GLU A 114 13.28 12.23 6.42
C GLU A 114 12.15 12.79 5.54
N ILE A 115 11.30 11.91 5.00
CA ILE A 115 10.16 12.31 4.16
C ILE A 115 9.22 13.27 4.89
N LEU A 116 8.91 12.99 6.17
CA LEU A 116 8.00 13.82 6.96
C LEU A 116 8.61 15.18 7.35
N ARG A 117 9.94 15.29 7.41
CA ARG A 117 10.65 16.56 7.66
C ARG A 117 11.03 17.32 6.39
N SER A 118 10.83 16.74 5.21
CA SER A 118 11.12 17.39 3.94
C SER A 118 10.33 18.69 3.78
N GLU A 119 10.81 19.60 2.93
CA GLU A 119 10.16 20.89 2.65
C GLU A 119 8.72 20.72 2.12
N LYS A 120 8.44 19.59 1.46
CA LYS A 120 7.14 19.25 0.89
C LYS A 120 6.69 17.88 1.42
N PRO A 121 6.27 17.78 2.69
CA PRO A 121 5.86 16.51 3.26
C PRO A 121 4.61 15.98 2.56
N PRO A 122 4.37 14.65 2.60
CA PRO A 122 3.19 14.05 1.99
C PRO A 122 1.88 14.72 2.42
N ARG A 123 0.87 14.65 1.55
CA ARG A 123 -0.44 15.28 1.77
C ARG A 123 -1.39 14.32 2.51
N ALA A 124 -2.23 14.88 3.38
CA ALA A 124 -3.39 14.21 4.00
C ALA A 124 -3.11 12.75 4.41
N ASP A 125 -3.82 11.79 3.81
CA ASP A 125 -3.78 10.36 4.15
C ASP A 125 -2.38 9.73 4.00
N TYR A 126 -1.54 10.23 3.09
CA TYR A 126 -0.19 9.68 2.91
C TYR A 126 0.70 10.07 4.09
N ARG A 127 0.52 11.31 4.59
CA ARG A 127 1.20 11.74 5.81
C ARG A 127 0.76 10.88 6.98
N GLU A 128 -0.55 10.72 7.14
CA GLU A 128 -1.09 9.90 8.23
C GLU A 128 -0.56 8.46 8.16
N MET A 129 -0.49 7.85 6.98
CA MET A 129 0.07 6.51 6.83
C MET A 129 1.55 6.44 7.27
N ALA A 130 2.37 7.43 6.91
CA ALA A 130 3.76 7.49 7.37
C ALA A 130 3.86 7.71 8.88
N GLU A 131 3.06 8.61 9.45
CA GLU A 131 3.02 8.88 10.89
C GLU A 131 2.57 7.63 11.67
N LEU A 132 1.50 6.96 11.25
CA LEU A 132 1.04 5.70 11.83
C LEU A 132 2.07 4.58 11.68
N THR A 133 2.79 4.52 10.56
CA THR A 133 3.87 3.55 10.39
C THR A 133 5.01 3.80 11.38
N LEU A 134 5.38 5.05 11.64
CA LEU A 134 6.37 5.35 12.68
C LEU A 134 5.88 4.91 14.06
N ILE A 135 4.63 5.23 14.41
CA ILE A 135 4.02 4.85 15.69
C ILE A 135 3.98 3.32 15.85
N VAL A 136 3.54 2.58 14.84
CA VAL A 136 3.43 1.11 14.91
C VAL A 136 4.80 0.45 15.04
N LEU A 137 5.85 1.08 14.50
CA LEU A 137 7.23 0.65 14.67
C LEU A 137 7.83 1.16 16.00
N GLY A 138 7.06 1.82 16.87
CA GLY A 138 7.52 2.37 18.14
C GLY A 138 8.49 3.53 17.97
N ASP A 139 8.19 4.45 17.07
CA ASP A 139 8.86 5.75 16.91
C ASP A 139 7.84 6.89 17.02
N THR A 140 8.32 8.09 17.25
CA THR A 140 7.49 9.29 17.37
C THR A 140 7.58 10.12 16.09
N PRO A 141 6.46 10.42 15.41
CA PRO A 141 6.47 11.29 14.24
C PRO A 141 6.96 12.71 14.57
N PRO A 142 7.48 13.48 13.58
CA PRO A 142 8.02 14.82 13.83
C PRO A 142 7.05 15.80 14.49
N ARG A 143 5.74 15.64 14.24
CA ARG A 143 4.68 16.48 14.81
C ARG A 143 4.17 15.98 16.17
N GLY A 144 4.70 14.87 16.67
CA GLY A 144 4.12 14.12 17.77
C GLY A 144 3.05 13.14 17.30
N ILE A 145 2.45 12.42 18.25
CA ILE A 145 1.41 11.43 18.01
C ILE A 145 0.07 12.14 17.87
N HIS A 146 -0.56 12.03 16.69
CA HIS A 146 -1.88 12.57 16.40
C HIS A 146 -2.76 11.50 15.78
N TRP A 147 -4.05 11.54 16.08
CA TRP A 147 -5.01 10.55 15.62
C TRP A 147 -6.15 11.19 14.83
N SER A 148 -6.23 10.91 13.54
CA SER A 148 -7.41 11.27 12.74
C SER A 148 -8.56 10.32 13.05
N ARG A 149 -9.79 10.84 13.10
CA ARG A 149 -10.99 10.01 13.25
C ARG A 149 -11.23 9.16 11.99
N PRO A 150 -11.76 7.93 12.11
CA PRO A 150 -12.17 7.13 10.96
C PRO A 150 -13.24 7.86 10.13
N GLY A 151 -13.00 7.91 8.83
CA GLY A 151 -13.84 8.60 7.86
C GLY A 151 -14.79 7.63 7.14
N ALA A 152 -14.66 7.55 5.82
CA ALA A 152 -15.50 6.66 5.02
C ALA A 152 -14.96 5.21 5.05
N ILE A 153 -15.88 4.26 5.18
CA ILE A 153 -15.61 2.82 5.36
C ILE A 153 -15.91 2.00 4.10
N HIS A 154 -16.15 2.69 2.97
CA HIS A 154 -16.45 2.08 1.69
C HIS A 154 -15.19 1.41 1.08
N GLN A 155 -15.37 0.29 0.39
CA GLN A 155 -14.25 -0.46 -0.22
C GLN A 155 -13.41 0.36 -1.22
N ALA A 156 -14.00 1.38 -1.85
CA ALA A 156 -13.33 2.24 -2.82
C ALA A 156 -12.27 3.20 -2.20
N ARG A 157 -12.18 3.30 -0.86
CA ARG A 157 -11.15 4.09 -0.17
C ARG A 157 -10.04 3.14 0.24
N TRP A 158 -9.18 2.84 -0.71
CA TRP A 158 -8.12 1.84 -0.54
C TRP A 158 -7.21 2.12 0.66
N MET A 159 -6.90 3.40 0.92
CA MET A 159 -6.03 3.81 2.02
C MET A 159 -6.61 3.50 3.40
N ALA A 160 -7.93 3.39 3.51
CA ALA A 160 -8.60 2.98 4.74
C ALA A 160 -8.09 1.64 5.26
N ARG A 161 -7.72 0.70 4.37
CA ARG A 161 -7.13 -0.58 4.78
C ARG A 161 -5.85 -0.38 5.57
N ASN A 162 -4.95 0.46 5.07
CA ASN A 162 -3.68 0.73 5.74
C ASN A 162 -3.89 1.50 7.06
N LEU A 163 -4.65 2.59 7.02
CA LEU A 163 -4.84 3.47 8.17
C LEU A 163 -5.60 2.76 9.30
N TYR A 164 -6.68 2.04 8.96
CA TYR A 164 -7.52 1.41 9.96
C TYR A 164 -6.89 0.13 10.48
N SER A 165 -6.20 -0.68 9.66
CA SER A 165 -5.50 -1.85 10.18
C SER A 165 -4.42 -1.49 11.19
N MET A 166 -3.69 -0.38 10.98
CA MET A 166 -2.68 0.12 11.92
C MET A 166 -3.33 0.52 13.24
N LYS A 167 -4.40 1.32 13.20
CA LYS A 167 -5.11 1.75 14.42
C LYS A 167 -5.79 0.58 15.14
N MET A 168 -6.44 -0.31 14.39
CA MET A 168 -7.06 -1.52 14.91
C MET A 168 -6.05 -2.38 15.65
N PHE A 169 -4.82 -2.51 15.15
CA PHE A 169 -3.75 -3.21 15.87
C PHE A 169 -3.29 -2.46 17.12
N MET A 170 -3.05 -1.15 17.01
CA MET A 170 -2.58 -0.32 18.11
C MET A 170 -3.55 -0.27 19.29
N PHE A 171 -4.85 -0.42 19.03
CA PHE A 171 -5.91 -0.38 20.04
C PHE A 171 -6.65 -1.73 20.16
N ALA A 172 -6.01 -2.83 19.75
CA ALA A 172 -6.68 -4.13 19.66
C ALA A 172 -7.24 -4.61 21.01
N GLU A 173 -6.55 -4.31 22.10
CA GLU A 173 -7.00 -4.62 23.47
C GLU A 173 -8.31 -3.92 23.83
N GLN A 174 -8.44 -2.63 23.48
CA GLN A 174 -9.67 -1.84 23.72
C GLN A 174 -10.80 -2.20 22.76
N LEU A 175 -10.47 -2.79 21.60
CA LEU A 175 -11.43 -3.27 20.61
C LEU A 175 -11.91 -4.71 20.90
N GLU A 176 -11.45 -5.30 22.00
CA GLU A 176 -11.84 -6.65 22.44
C GLU A 176 -11.64 -7.72 21.36
N TYR A 177 -10.62 -7.55 20.50
CA TYR A 177 -10.29 -8.54 19.48
C TYR A 177 -9.71 -9.81 20.11
N ASP A 178 -10.10 -10.96 19.58
CA ASP A 178 -9.50 -12.24 19.95
C ASP A 178 -8.03 -12.34 19.53
N GLU A 179 -7.31 -13.27 20.15
CA GLU A 179 -5.88 -13.48 19.91
C GLU A 179 -5.57 -13.78 18.43
N GLU A 180 -6.45 -14.54 17.75
CA GLU A 180 -6.28 -14.87 16.33
C GLU A 180 -6.32 -13.60 15.45
N THR A 181 -7.26 -12.71 15.73
CA THR A 181 -7.43 -11.43 15.04
C THR A 181 -6.25 -10.51 15.30
N VAL A 182 -5.78 -10.43 16.54
CA VAL A 182 -4.60 -9.66 16.93
C VAL A 182 -3.37 -10.16 16.16
N VAL A 183 -3.17 -11.47 16.06
CA VAL A 183 -2.06 -12.06 15.29
C VAL A 183 -2.16 -11.74 13.80
N LYS A 184 -3.36 -11.81 13.20
CA LYS A 184 -3.57 -11.41 11.80
C LYS A 184 -3.24 -9.93 11.58
N LEU A 185 -3.69 -9.06 12.49
CA LEU A 185 -3.38 -7.63 12.47
C LEU A 185 -1.88 -7.36 12.66
N GLU A 186 -1.19 -8.08 13.54
CA GLU A 186 0.25 -7.99 13.73
C GLU A 186 1.00 -8.33 12.43
N ARG A 187 0.65 -9.47 11.80
CA ARG A 187 1.23 -9.91 10.53
C ARG A 187 1.00 -8.90 9.40
N LEU A 188 -0.23 -8.38 9.27
CA LEU A 188 -0.56 -7.33 8.31
C LEU A 188 0.26 -6.07 8.56
N ASN A 189 0.31 -5.58 9.80
CA ASN A 189 1.02 -4.34 10.12
C ASN A 189 2.54 -4.46 10.02
N LEU A 190 3.09 -5.67 10.23
CA LEU A 190 4.50 -5.96 9.93
C LEU A 190 4.78 -5.79 8.44
N PHE A 191 3.94 -6.35 7.58
CA PHE A 191 4.03 -6.18 6.13
C PHE A 191 3.89 -4.71 5.73
N LEU A 192 2.85 -4.04 6.25
CA LEU A 192 2.56 -2.66 5.93
C LEU A 192 3.70 -1.73 6.31
N GLY A 193 4.15 -1.81 7.57
CA GLY A 193 5.13 -0.89 8.11
C GLY A 193 6.52 -1.05 7.52
N LEU A 194 6.96 -2.29 7.27
CA LEU A 194 8.33 -2.56 6.82
C LEU A 194 8.49 -2.56 5.30
N PHE A 195 7.45 -2.89 4.53
CA PHE A 195 7.58 -3.09 3.09
C PHE A 195 6.67 -2.19 2.28
N TYR A 196 5.38 -2.16 2.61
CA TYR A 196 4.38 -1.42 1.83
C TYR A 196 4.57 0.10 1.93
N THR A 197 4.55 0.68 3.14
CA THR A 197 4.62 2.13 3.34
C THR A 197 5.89 2.73 2.74
N PRO A 198 7.10 2.16 2.95
CA PRO A 198 8.31 2.67 2.31
C PRO A 198 8.24 2.63 0.78
N MET A 199 7.74 1.54 0.20
CA MET A 199 7.59 1.41 -1.26
C MET A 199 6.55 2.39 -1.81
N TRP A 200 5.46 2.62 -1.07
CA TRP A 200 4.47 3.62 -1.43
C TRP A 200 5.09 5.01 -1.51
N MET A 201 5.88 5.39 -0.51
CA MET A 201 6.52 6.70 -0.49
C MET A 201 7.59 6.88 -1.55
N SER A 202 8.24 5.79 -1.99
CA SER A 202 9.24 5.83 -3.07
C SER A 202 8.63 5.73 -4.47
N SER A 203 7.31 5.54 -4.61
CA SER A 203 6.61 5.34 -5.89
C SER A 203 6.23 6.65 -6.61
N THR A 204 6.91 7.76 -6.31
CA THR A 204 6.59 9.08 -6.89
C THR A 204 7.20 9.31 -8.27
N LEU A 205 8.33 8.65 -8.57
CA LEU A 205 9.04 8.78 -9.85
C LEU A 205 9.02 7.47 -10.63
N ALA A 206 8.57 7.54 -11.88
CA ALA A 206 8.49 6.36 -12.74
C ALA A 206 9.87 5.78 -13.10
N ALA A 207 10.92 6.61 -13.12
CA ALA A 207 12.28 6.18 -13.43
C ALA A 207 12.85 5.22 -12.35
N ASP A 208 12.42 5.37 -11.10
CA ASP A 208 12.87 4.53 -9.99
C ASP A 208 12.08 3.23 -9.87
N ALA A 209 10.96 3.11 -10.59
CA ALA A 209 10.06 1.96 -10.50
C ALA A 209 10.77 0.61 -10.73
N PRO A 210 11.64 0.42 -11.74
CA PRO A 210 12.31 -0.86 -11.94
C PRO A 210 13.21 -1.28 -10.77
N ALA A 211 13.94 -0.32 -10.18
CA ALA A 211 14.82 -0.59 -9.05
C ALA A 211 14.01 -0.89 -7.78
N ASN A 212 12.95 -0.12 -7.54
CA ASN A 212 12.04 -0.29 -6.41
C ASN A 212 11.32 -1.64 -6.48
N ASP A 213 10.78 -2.01 -7.65
CA ASP A 213 10.10 -3.29 -7.87
C ASP A 213 11.05 -4.47 -7.62
N LEU A 214 12.28 -4.40 -8.17
CA LEU A 214 13.28 -5.45 -7.98
C LEU A 214 13.67 -5.61 -6.50
N GLN A 215 13.88 -4.50 -5.79
CA GLN A 215 14.21 -4.55 -4.38
C GLN A 215 13.05 -5.10 -3.55
N PHE A 216 11.81 -4.67 -3.85
CA PHE A 216 10.61 -5.17 -3.18
C PHE A 216 10.41 -6.68 -3.40
N MET A 217 10.61 -7.18 -4.62
CA MET A 217 10.56 -8.62 -4.90
C MET A 217 11.61 -9.41 -4.11
N LYS A 218 12.86 -8.93 -4.06
CA LYS A 218 13.92 -9.57 -3.26
C LYS A 218 13.55 -9.59 -1.77
N ASP A 219 13.01 -8.49 -1.27
CA ASP A 219 12.55 -8.36 0.10
C ASP A 219 11.42 -9.34 0.41
N MET A 220 10.44 -9.49 -0.50
CA MET A 220 9.34 -10.46 -0.37
C MET A 220 9.82 -11.91 -0.44
N MET A 221 10.75 -12.24 -1.33
CA MET A 221 11.36 -13.58 -1.40
C MET A 221 12.07 -13.93 -0.09
N LYS A 222 12.73 -12.97 0.54
CA LYS A 222 13.34 -13.15 1.86
C LYS A 222 12.28 -13.24 2.97
N PHE A 223 11.25 -12.39 2.91
CA PHE A 223 10.15 -12.35 3.87
C PHE A 223 9.33 -13.64 3.89
N LYS A 224 9.33 -14.41 2.80
CA LYS A 224 8.74 -15.77 2.76
C LYS A 224 9.25 -16.70 3.87
N ARG A 225 10.47 -16.47 4.39
CA ARG A 225 11.02 -17.23 5.53
C ARG A 225 10.40 -16.85 6.87
N THR A 226 9.77 -15.69 6.96
CA THR A 226 9.10 -15.16 8.15
C THR A 226 7.60 -15.39 8.06
N ASP A 227 6.99 -15.01 6.95
CA ASP A 227 5.56 -15.14 6.70
C ASP A 227 5.35 -15.62 5.26
N PRO A 228 5.32 -16.94 5.03
CA PRO A 228 5.20 -17.49 3.68
C PRO A 228 3.86 -17.17 3.04
N GLU A 229 2.79 -17.05 3.83
CA GLU A 229 1.43 -16.83 3.36
C GLU A 229 1.30 -15.43 2.74
N ILE A 230 1.69 -14.39 3.49
CA ILE A 230 1.65 -13.00 3.01
C ILE A 230 2.61 -12.83 1.84
N ALA A 231 3.84 -13.32 1.95
CA ALA A 231 4.84 -13.19 0.89
C ALA A 231 4.36 -13.84 -0.42
N GLN A 232 3.74 -15.03 -0.34
CA GLN A 232 3.22 -15.72 -1.52
C GLN A 232 2.01 -14.99 -2.12
N ALA A 233 1.07 -14.50 -1.30
CA ALA A 233 -0.06 -13.70 -1.76
C ALA A 233 0.42 -12.45 -2.52
N VAL A 234 1.44 -11.77 -2.00
CA VAL A 234 2.04 -10.59 -2.65
C VAL A 234 2.75 -10.95 -3.95
N LEU A 235 3.62 -11.97 -3.95
CA LEU A 235 4.39 -12.37 -5.13
C LEU A 235 3.49 -12.85 -6.27
N GLN A 236 2.49 -13.69 -5.97
CA GLN A 236 1.51 -14.14 -6.96
C GLN A 236 0.74 -12.95 -7.55
N LYS A 237 0.38 -11.98 -6.70
CA LYS A 237 -0.35 -10.80 -7.18
C LYS A 237 0.53 -9.87 -8.00
N LEU A 238 1.80 -9.71 -7.65
CA LEU A 238 2.79 -8.97 -8.46
C LEU A 238 2.94 -9.59 -9.85
N GLU A 239 3.09 -10.91 -9.96
CA GLU A 239 3.21 -11.59 -11.26
C GLU A 239 1.99 -11.35 -12.15
N THR A 240 0.78 -11.50 -11.58
CA THR A 240 -0.46 -11.28 -12.34
C THR A 240 -0.73 -9.81 -12.70
N THR A 241 -0.16 -8.86 -11.96
CA THR A 241 -0.32 -7.41 -12.22
C THR A 241 0.80 -6.86 -13.11
N SER A 242 1.95 -7.55 -13.19
CA SER A 242 3.10 -7.18 -14.03
C SER A 242 3.08 -7.85 -15.42
N GLY A 243 2.31 -8.92 -15.57
CA GLY A 243 2.13 -9.66 -16.84
C GLY A 243 1.00 -9.13 -17.74
N THR A 244 0.47 -7.94 -17.46
CA THR A 244 -0.50 -7.23 -18.32
C THR A 244 0.23 -6.27 -19.25
#